data_AF-A0A368XJ75-F1
#
_entry.id   AF-A0A368XJ75-F1
#
_cell.length_a   1.000
_cell.length_b   1.000
_cell.length_c   1.000
_cell.angle_alpha   90.00
_cell.angle_beta   90.00
_cell.angle_gamma   90.00
#
_symmetry.space_group_name_H-M   'P 1'
#
loop_
_entity.id
_entity.type
_entity.pdbx_description
1 polymer ?
#
loop_
_entity_poly.entity_id
_entity_poly.type
_entity_poly.pdbx_seq_one_letter_code
_entity_poly.pdbx_strand_id
1 'polypeptide(L)'
;MTLLASVTRVSAMLLLGSALHIGAAQASQVYVTVDVSGTLDMDERGAETNIVRELSVGAGATIESLKWDLQLTSYDPSYLSEMQLTFSDSLGNGVTFTPGGGDDFEGSSSYAGFQDLRLLGQHFQLGDDGLLRLEFHDAYKDLAFDEPEGMWRFGTLAFGVSTVPEPQVLSLMLGGLLAMLGVGKWRPSRAQPA
;
A
#
# COMPACT_ATOMS: atom_id res chain seq x y z
N MET A 1 54.80 -53.83 -41.39
CA MET A 1 53.33 -53.74 -41.27
C MET A 1 53.00 -52.52 -40.45
N THR A 2 52.30 -51.61 -41.10
CA THR A 2 51.65 -50.36 -40.65
C THR A 2 50.73 -50.56 -39.43
N LEU A 3 50.67 -49.59 -38.51
CA LEU A 3 49.50 -48.70 -38.35
C LEU A 3 49.75 -47.55 -37.34
N LEU A 4 49.30 -46.36 -37.76
CA LEU A 4 49.07 -45.14 -36.97
C LEU A 4 47.91 -45.29 -35.98
N ALA A 5 47.89 -44.42 -34.95
CA ALA A 5 46.75 -43.64 -34.40
C ALA A 5 47.00 -43.35 -32.91
N SER A 6 46.60 -42.27 -32.25
CA SER A 6 45.91 -41.02 -32.58
C SER A 6 45.94 -40.21 -31.27
N VAL A 7 46.25 -38.91 -31.35
CA VAL A 7 46.12 -37.98 -30.23
C VAL A 7 44.65 -37.58 -30.11
N THR A 8 44.07 -37.66 -28.92
CA THR A 8 42.84 -36.92 -28.62
C THR A 8 42.92 -36.30 -27.23
N ARG A 9 43.18 -34.98 -27.21
CA ARG A 9 42.92 -34.13 -26.04
C ARG A 9 41.42 -33.89 -25.96
N VAL A 10 40.83 -34.08 -24.79
CA VAL A 10 39.50 -33.53 -24.48
C VAL A 10 39.67 -32.60 -23.28
N SER A 11 39.68 -31.30 -23.58
CA SER A 11 39.56 -30.23 -22.59
C SER A 11 38.12 -30.22 -22.06
N ALA A 12 37.93 -30.51 -20.78
CA ALA A 12 36.66 -30.29 -20.11
C ALA A 12 36.54 -28.80 -19.74
N MET A 13 35.78 -28.06 -20.54
CA MET A 13 35.40 -26.67 -20.25
C MET A 13 34.24 -26.69 -19.25
N LEU A 14 34.54 -26.32 -18.00
CA LEU A 14 33.56 -26.24 -16.91
C LEU A 14 32.69 -25.00 -17.12
N LEU A 15 31.46 -25.17 -17.62
CA LEU A 15 30.44 -24.11 -17.64
C LEU A 15 29.81 -24.02 -16.25
N LEU A 16 30.21 -23.02 -15.46
CA LEU A 16 29.54 -22.63 -14.23
C LEU A 16 28.28 -21.81 -14.59
N GLY A 17 27.16 -22.50 -14.82
CA GLY A 17 25.86 -21.88 -14.99
C GLY A 17 25.24 -21.57 -13.63
N SER A 18 25.48 -20.37 -13.09
CA SER A 18 24.79 -19.88 -11.90
C SER A 18 23.37 -19.45 -12.28
N ALA A 19 22.39 -20.35 -12.12
CA ALA A 19 20.98 -20.00 -12.24
C ALA A 19 20.56 -19.13 -11.04
N LEU A 20 20.56 -17.82 -11.22
CA LEU A 20 19.92 -16.87 -10.31
C LEU A 20 18.41 -17.15 -10.31
N HIS A 21 17.95 -17.91 -9.32
CA HIS A 21 16.53 -18.06 -9.03
C HIS A 21 16.05 -16.79 -8.34
N ILE A 22 15.44 -15.89 -9.10
CA ILE A 22 14.65 -14.79 -8.55
C ILE A 22 13.34 -15.41 -8.06
N GLY A 23 13.35 -15.91 -6.83
CA GLY A 23 12.11 -16.26 -6.15
C GLY A 23 11.29 -14.97 -5.95
N ALA A 24 10.09 -14.92 -6.50
CA ALA A 24 9.12 -13.90 -6.12
C ALA A 24 8.80 -14.12 -4.65
N ALA A 25 9.37 -13.30 -3.76
CA ALA A 25 8.96 -13.29 -2.37
C ALA A 25 7.47 -12.90 -2.34
N GLN A 26 6.60 -13.75 -1.80
CA GLN A 26 5.27 -13.30 -1.39
C GLN A 26 5.49 -12.26 -0.29
N ALA A 27 5.34 -10.98 -0.64
CA ALA A 27 5.37 -9.92 0.34
C ALA A 27 4.19 -10.14 1.29
N SER A 28 4.49 -10.26 2.59
CA SER A 28 3.46 -10.20 3.62
C SER A 28 2.78 -8.83 3.54
N GLN A 29 1.44 -8.81 3.58
CA GLN A 29 0.68 -7.57 3.61
C GLN A 29 1.11 -6.74 4.84
N VAL A 30 1.51 -5.49 4.60
CA VAL A 30 1.87 -4.55 5.66
C VAL A 30 0.64 -3.74 6.02
N TYR A 31 0.40 -3.50 7.31
CA TYR A 31 -0.74 -2.69 7.74
C TYR A 31 -0.29 -1.29 8.17
N VAL A 32 -0.97 -0.27 7.64
CA VAL A 32 -0.94 1.10 8.16
C VAL A 32 -2.13 1.23 9.10
N THR A 33 -1.86 1.44 10.39
CA THR A 33 -2.91 1.54 11.42
C THR A 33 -3.13 2.99 11.82
N VAL A 34 -4.40 3.37 11.98
CA VAL A 34 -4.85 4.72 12.28
C VAL A 34 -5.78 4.66 13.48
N ASP A 35 -5.49 5.45 14.50
CA ASP A 35 -6.42 5.71 15.60
C ASP A 35 -7.43 6.79 15.17
N VAL A 36 -8.71 6.46 15.28
CA VAL A 36 -9.82 7.35 14.89
C VAL A 36 -10.59 7.89 16.08
N SER A 37 -10.11 7.63 17.30
CA SER A 37 -10.76 8.07 18.54
C SER A 37 -10.98 9.57 18.59
N GLY A 38 -12.17 9.98 19.02
CA GLY A 38 -12.57 11.37 19.16
C GLY A 38 -12.77 12.14 17.86
N THR A 39 -12.90 11.44 16.71
CA THR A 39 -13.15 12.11 15.42
C THR A 39 -14.64 12.42 15.30
N LEU A 40 -14.98 13.68 15.03
CA LEU A 40 -16.36 14.07 14.73
C LEU A 40 -16.75 13.62 13.33
N ASP A 41 -18.00 13.22 13.21
CA ASP A 41 -18.68 12.98 11.94
C ASP A 41 -19.54 14.20 11.68
N MET A 42 -19.28 14.90 10.57
CA MET A 42 -19.89 16.21 10.28
C MET A 42 -20.92 16.03 9.16
N ASP A 43 -20.83 16.84 8.11
CA ASP A 43 -21.83 16.88 7.05
C ASP A 43 -21.51 15.84 5.96
N GLU A 44 -22.19 15.91 4.81
CA GLU A 44 -21.95 15.00 3.71
C GLU A 44 -20.53 15.14 3.13
N ARG A 45 -20.06 14.08 2.46
CA ARG A 45 -18.75 14.07 1.78
C ARG A 45 -18.49 15.35 0.97
N GLY A 46 -17.33 15.94 1.21
CA GLY A 46 -16.82 17.13 0.54
C GLY A 46 -17.12 18.44 1.27
N ALA A 47 -17.89 18.42 2.37
CA ALA A 47 -18.12 19.60 3.17
C ALA A 47 -16.81 20.14 3.78
N GLU A 48 -16.68 21.46 3.85
CA GLU A 48 -15.48 22.13 4.39
C GLU A 48 -15.30 21.89 5.90
N THR A 49 -16.38 21.53 6.58
CA THR A 49 -16.46 21.20 8.00
C THR A 49 -15.96 19.79 8.31
N ASN A 50 -15.87 18.90 7.31
CA ASN A 50 -15.46 17.51 7.50
C ASN A 50 -14.02 17.40 7.99
N ILE A 51 -13.79 16.45 8.89
CA ILE A 51 -12.44 16.13 9.31
C ILE A 51 -11.77 15.31 8.20
N VAL A 52 -10.71 15.86 7.65
CA VAL A 52 -9.85 15.21 6.65
C VAL A 52 -8.48 14.96 7.25
N ARG A 53 -7.99 13.73 7.13
CA ARG A 53 -6.64 13.33 7.54
C ARG A 53 -5.90 12.77 6.35
N GLU A 54 -4.62 13.10 6.22
CA GLU A 54 -3.76 12.57 5.16
C GLU A 54 -2.61 11.78 5.77
N LEU A 55 -2.36 10.61 5.21
CA LEU A 55 -1.34 9.68 5.69
C LEU A 55 -0.35 9.40 4.57
N SER A 56 0.94 9.63 4.82
CA SER A 56 1.99 9.24 3.90
C SER A 56 2.21 7.73 3.99
N VAL A 57 1.76 7.01 2.98
CA VAL A 57 1.90 5.55 2.87
C VAL A 57 3.02 5.17 1.92
N GLY A 58 3.20 5.94 0.85
CA GLY A 58 4.26 5.74 -0.15
C GLY A 58 3.72 5.83 -1.57
N ALA A 59 4.51 6.46 -2.45
CA ALA A 59 4.14 6.65 -3.85
C ALA A 59 3.85 5.31 -4.54
N GLY A 60 2.74 5.23 -5.27
CA GLY A 60 2.34 4.03 -5.99
C GLY A 60 1.97 2.83 -5.09
N ALA A 61 1.84 3.00 -3.77
CA ALA A 61 1.35 1.96 -2.89
C ALA A 61 -0.12 1.61 -3.22
N THR A 62 -0.50 0.34 -3.07
CA THR A 62 -1.86 -0.13 -3.31
C THR A 62 -2.56 -0.42 -1.99
N ILE A 63 -3.76 0.14 -1.81
CA ILE A 63 -4.65 -0.16 -0.69
C ILE A 63 -5.50 -1.37 -1.06
N GLU A 64 -5.31 -2.47 -0.34
CA GLU A 64 -5.87 -3.78 -0.71
C GLU A 64 -6.93 -4.30 0.26
N SER A 65 -6.91 -3.86 1.52
CA SER A 65 -7.88 -4.31 2.51
C SER A 65 -8.08 -3.27 3.60
N LEU A 66 -9.21 -3.38 4.30
CA LEU A 66 -9.50 -2.63 5.52
C LEU A 66 -9.83 -3.62 6.64
N LYS A 67 -9.22 -3.44 7.80
CA LYS A 67 -9.64 -4.06 9.07
C LYS A 67 -10.08 -2.96 10.02
N TRP A 68 -11.12 -3.20 10.79
CA TRP A 68 -11.62 -2.21 11.74
C TRP A 68 -12.05 -2.85 13.06
N ASP A 69 -11.96 -2.05 14.12
CA ASP A 69 -12.54 -2.28 15.44
C ASP A 69 -12.83 -0.91 16.04
N LEU A 70 -14.12 -0.57 16.13
CA LEU A 70 -14.63 0.79 16.30
C LEU A 70 -15.78 0.82 17.30
N GLN A 71 -15.88 1.92 18.04
CA GLN A 71 -17.12 2.36 18.67
C GLN A 71 -17.54 3.69 18.06
N LEU A 72 -18.79 3.74 17.60
CA LEU A 72 -19.41 4.92 17.06
C LEU A 72 -20.52 5.41 17.98
N THR A 73 -20.83 6.69 17.86
CA THR A 73 -22.06 7.29 18.37
C THR A 73 -22.65 8.18 17.29
N SER A 74 -23.87 7.90 16.85
CA SER A 74 -24.67 8.85 16.07
C SER A 74 -25.58 9.64 17.03
N TYR A 75 -25.81 10.92 16.72
CA TYR A 75 -26.63 11.83 17.50
C TYR A 75 -28.02 11.99 16.88
N ASP A 76 -29.06 11.94 17.71
CA ASP A 76 -30.45 12.14 17.27
C ASP A 76 -30.61 13.47 16.49
N PRO A 77 -31.12 13.47 15.24
CA PRO A 77 -31.85 12.39 14.58
C PRO A 77 -31.09 11.58 13.50
N SER A 78 -29.76 11.65 13.44
CA SER A 78 -28.91 10.83 12.54
C SER A 78 -28.90 9.35 12.96
N TYR A 79 -28.46 8.47 12.05
CA TYR A 79 -28.30 7.04 12.28
C TYR A 79 -26.86 6.53 12.20
N LEU A 80 -26.59 5.43 12.90
CA LEU A 80 -25.31 4.70 12.82
C LEU A 80 -25.00 4.16 11.41
N SER A 81 -26.03 3.93 10.59
CA SER A 81 -25.92 3.50 9.19
C SER A 81 -25.52 4.63 8.24
N GLU A 82 -25.49 5.87 8.71
CA GLU A 82 -25.18 7.03 7.89
C GLU A 82 -23.74 7.50 8.12
N MET A 83 -23.19 7.24 9.32
CA MET A 83 -21.78 7.51 9.63
C MET A 83 -20.81 6.81 8.68
N GLN A 84 -20.01 7.60 7.96
CA GLN A 84 -19.16 7.15 6.86
C GLN A 84 -17.71 7.60 6.96
N LEU A 85 -16.85 6.79 6.35
CA LEU A 85 -15.48 7.15 6.04
C LEU A 85 -15.25 6.94 4.56
N THR A 86 -14.80 7.98 3.85
CA THR A 86 -14.17 7.78 2.55
C THR A 86 -12.66 7.79 2.70
N PHE A 87 -12.02 6.72 2.23
CA PHE A 87 -10.57 6.65 2.09
C PHE A 87 -10.18 6.59 0.61
N SER A 88 -9.31 7.50 0.19
CA SER A 88 -8.99 7.72 -1.22
C SER A 88 -7.54 8.16 -1.45
N ASP A 89 -7.11 8.18 -2.71
CA ASP A 89 -5.96 8.98 -3.14
C ASP A 89 -6.29 10.48 -3.10
N SER A 90 -5.30 11.33 -3.42
CA SER A 90 -5.44 12.79 -3.48
C SER A 90 -6.33 13.30 -4.62
N LEU A 91 -6.67 12.45 -5.60
CA LEU A 91 -7.59 12.77 -6.68
C LEU A 91 -9.03 12.35 -6.37
N GLY A 92 -9.26 11.70 -5.22
CA GLY A 92 -10.56 11.25 -4.75
C GLY A 92 -10.96 9.83 -5.19
N ASN A 93 -10.06 9.08 -5.83
CA ASN A 93 -10.26 7.67 -6.17
C ASN A 93 -10.14 6.83 -4.91
N GLY A 94 -11.18 6.11 -4.54
CA GLY A 94 -11.19 5.39 -3.28
C GLY A 94 -12.50 4.67 -2.99
N VAL A 95 -12.73 4.40 -1.71
CA VAL A 95 -13.87 3.62 -1.22
C VAL A 95 -14.54 4.38 -0.08
N THR A 96 -15.87 4.41 -0.11
CA THR A 96 -16.70 4.82 1.03
C THR A 96 -17.08 3.58 1.84
N PHE A 97 -16.84 3.66 3.13
CA PHE A 97 -17.05 2.60 4.10
C PHE A 97 -18.03 3.08 5.18
N THR A 98 -19.02 2.25 5.46
CA THR A 98 -20.07 2.50 6.46
C THR A 98 -20.01 1.37 7.50
N PRO A 99 -19.42 1.58 8.69
CA PRO A 99 -19.26 0.51 9.69
C PRO A 99 -20.58 -0.09 10.14
N GLY A 100 -21.59 0.77 10.34
CA GLY A 100 -22.94 0.41 10.78
C GLY A 100 -23.94 0.22 9.65
N GLY A 101 -23.51 -0.13 8.43
CA GLY A 101 -24.42 -0.25 7.28
C GLY A 101 -25.65 -1.13 7.58
N GLY A 102 -26.84 -0.52 7.54
CA GLY A 102 -28.13 -1.15 7.87
C GLY A 102 -28.58 -1.05 9.34
N ASP A 103 -27.81 -0.37 10.19
CA ASP A 103 -28.16 -0.02 11.58
C ASP A 103 -28.83 1.38 11.62
N ASP A 104 -30.12 1.43 11.28
CA ASP A 104 -30.89 2.67 11.14
C ASP A 104 -31.41 3.17 12.52
N PHE A 105 -30.52 3.23 13.50
CA PHE A 105 -30.79 3.70 14.86
C PHE A 105 -29.72 4.70 15.31
N GLU A 106 -30.15 5.65 16.11
CA GLU A 106 -29.28 6.61 16.81
C GLU A 106 -28.60 5.96 18.03
N GLY A 107 -27.60 6.65 18.60
CA GLY A 107 -26.93 6.22 19.82
C GLY A 107 -25.60 5.52 19.55
N SER A 108 -25.16 4.64 20.45
CA SER A 108 -23.79 4.08 20.42
C SER A 108 -23.75 2.59 20.15
N SER A 109 -22.87 2.17 19.25
CA SER A 109 -22.65 0.75 18.92
C SER A 109 -21.19 0.47 18.59
N SER A 110 -20.82 -0.81 18.53
CA SER A 110 -19.45 -1.24 18.23
C SER A 110 -19.41 -2.14 17.00
N TYR A 111 -18.49 -1.86 16.10
CA TYR A 111 -18.34 -2.54 14.82
C TYR A 111 -16.90 -3.00 14.65
N ALA A 112 -16.73 -4.28 14.33
CA ALA A 112 -15.44 -4.85 14.01
C ALA A 112 -15.55 -5.75 12.79
N GLY A 113 -14.51 -5.79 11.97
CA GLY A 113 -14.54 -6.58 10.76
C GLY A 113 -13.29 -6.46 9.90
N PHE A 114 -13.38 -7.10 8.75
CA PHE A 114 -12.33 -7.12 7.74
C PHE A 114 -12.96 -7.18 6.35
N GLN A 115 -12.42 -6.40 5.43
CA GLN A 115 -12.79 -6.38 4.03
C GLN A 115 -11.54 -6.47 3.15
N ASP A 116 -11.46 -7.53 2.34
CA ASP A 116 -10.52 -7.59 1.23
C ASP A 116 -11.12 -6.85 0.04
N LEU A 117 -10.53 -5.70 -0.31
CA LEU A 117 -11.03 -4.84 -1.38
C LEU A 117 -10.71 -5.42 -2.76
N ARG A 118 -9.75 -6.33 -2.86
CA ARG A 118 -9.40 -7.01 -4.12
C ARG A 118 -10.51 -7.94 -4.56
N LEU A 119 -11.15 -8.62 -3.60
CA LEU A 119 -12.30 -9.49 -3.87
C LEU A 119 -13.51 -8.72 -4.38
N LEU A 120 -13.63 -7.43 -4.01
CA LEU A 120 -14.69 -6.54 -4.49
C LEU A 120 -14.30 -5.75 -5.75
N GLY A 121 -13.04 -5.85 -6.21
CA GLY A 121 -12.52 -5.00 -7.28
C GLY A 121 -12.40 -3.52 -6.91
N GLN A 122 -12.34 -3.20 -5.61
CA GLN A 122 -12.31 -1.84 -5.06
C GLN A 122 -10.95 -1.42 -4.49
N HIS A 123 -9.93 -2.27 -4.63
CA HIS A 123 -8.55 -1.88 -4.32
C HIS A 123 -8.10 -0.76 -5.28
N PHE A 124 -7.26 0.15 -4.80
CA PHE A 124 -6.80 1.29 -5.59
C PHE A 124 -5.35 1.62 -5.26
N GLN A 125 -4.67 2.27 -6.21
CA GLN A 125 -3.29 2.71 -6.08
C GLN A 125 -3.24 4.18 -5.70
N LEU A 126 -2.33 4.54 -4.80
CA LEU A 126 -2.04 5.94 -4.45
C LEU A 126 -1.20 6.60 -5.53
N GLY A 127 -1.34 7.92 -5.64
CA GLY A 127 -0.57 8.73 -6.60
C GLY A 127 0.92 8.82 -6.27
N ASP A 128 1.61 9.66 -7.02
CA ASP A 128 3.05 9.93 -6.84
C ASP A 128 3.36 10.64 -5.51
N ASP A 129 2.37 11.28 -4.90
CA ASP A 129 2.46 11.85 -3.55
C ASP A 129 2.36 10.80 -2.44
N GLY A 130 1.85 9.61 -2.75
CA GLY A 130 1.74 8.49 -1.82
C GLY A 130 0.80 8.75 -0.65
N LEU A 131 -0.16 9.68 -0.80
CA LEU A 131 -1.07 10.07 0.27
C LEU A 131 -2.35 9.24 0.24
N LEU A 132 -2.67 8.65 1.39
CA LEU A 132 -3.99 8.12 1.69
C LEU A 132 -4.78 9.18 2.45
N ARG A 133 -5.82 9.72 1.81
CA ARG A 133 -6.74 10.68 2.40
C ARG A 133 -7.90 9.94 3.06
N LEU A 134 -8.21 10.30 4.30
CA LEU A 134 -9.33 9.82 5.09
C LEU A 134 -10.26 10.99 5.38
N GLU A 135 -11.51 10.89 4.94
CA GLU A 135 -12.54 11.88 5.22
C GLU A 135 -13.66 11.21 6.00
N PHE A 136 -13.97 11.80 7.16
CA PHE A 136 -15.05 11.39 8.05
C PHE A 136 -16.25 12.30 7.78
N HIS A 137 -17.38 11.70 7.45
CA HIS A 137 -18.55 12.39 6.93
C HIS A 137 -19.78 11.53 7.15
N ASP A 138 -20.95 12.16 7.19
CA ASP A 138 -22.22 11.48 7.28
C ASP A 138 -22.81 11.27 5.85
N ALA A 139 -23.73 10.32 5.68
CA ALA A 139 -24.46 10.13 4.44
C ALA A 139 -25.49 11.25 4.20
N TYR A 140 -26.00 11.84 5.28
CA TYR A 140 -27.06 12.84 5.27
C TYR A 140 -26.84 13.92 6.34
N LYS A 141 -27.21 15.15 6.00
CA LYS A 141 -27.28 16.24 6.97
C LYS A 141 -28.63 16.26 7.68
N ASP A 142 -28.64 15.88 8.95
CA ASP A 142 -29.85 15.82 9.77
C ASP A 142 -29.91 16.89 10.87
N LEU A 143 -28.76 17.25 11.45
CA LEU A 143 -28.65 18.32 12.44
C LEU A 143 -28.52 19.70 11.80
N ALA A 144 -28.37 20.75 12.62
CA ALA A 144 -28.19 22.09 12.09
C ALA A 144 -26.81 22.23 11.42
N PHE A 145 -26.67 23.28 10.61
CA PHE A 145 -25.40 23.60 9.95
C PHE A 145 -24.23 23.66 10.95
N ASP A 146 -23.12 23.00 10.62
CA ASP A 146 -21.89 22.94 11.43
C ASP A 146 -22.05 22.25 12.80
N GLU A 147 -23.11 21.46 12.97
CA GLU A 147 -23.25 20.53 14.09
C GLU A 147 -22.82 19.12 13.65
N PRO A 148 -22.02 18.39 14.46
CA PRO A 148 -21.65 17.02 14.15
C PRO A 148 -22.86 16.10 14.19
N GLU A 149 -23.01 15.22 13.21
CA GLU A 149 -24.02 14.15 13.14
C GLU A 149 -23.64 12.97 14.06
N GLY A 150 -22.35 12.81 14.34
CA GLY A 150 -21.87 11.76 15.21
C GLY A 150 -20.43 11.89 15.66
N MET A 151 -19.92 10.81 16.25
CA MET A 151 -18.55 10.71 16.74
C MET A 151 -18.01 9.28 16.64
N TRP A 152 -16.83 9.17 16.07
CA TRP A 152 -15.95 8.02 16.13
C TRP A 152 -15.28 7.99 17.51
N ARG A 153 -15.98 7.45 18.52
CA ARG A 153 -15.58 7.57 19.93
C ARG A 153 -14.22 6.97 20.22
N PHE A 154 -14.01 5.72 19.80
CA PHE A 154 -12.71 5.07 19.88
C PHE A 154 -12.57 3.97 18.85
N GLY A 155 -11.33 3.62 18.50
CA GLY A 155 -11.05 2.47 17.67
C GLY A 155 -9.91 2.66 16.69
N THR A 156 -9.67 1.61 15.90
CA THR A 156 -8.59 1.59 14.92
C THR A 156 -9.07 1.12 13.55
N LEU A 157 -8.49 1.74 12.53
CA LEU A 157 -8.55 1.28 11.15
C LEU A 157 -7.17 0.78 10.76
N ALA A 158 -7.07 -0.41 10.18
CA ALA A 158 -5.83 -0.95 9.65
C ALA A 158 -5.97 -1.21 8.15
N PHE A 159 -5.29 -0.39 7.36
CA PHE A 159 -5.24 -0.49 5.91
C PHE A 159 -4.15 -1.47 5.51
N GLY A 160 -4.52 -2.53 4.81
CA GLY A 160 -3.56 -3.48 4.26
C GLY A 160 -3.00 -2.93 2.96
N VAL A 161 -1.69 -2.77 2.92
CA VAL A 161 -0.95 -2.07 1.87
C VAL A 161 0.05 -3.02 1.22
N SER A 162 0.13 -2.97 -0.10
CA SER A 162 1.27 -3.49 -0.85
C SER A 162 2.02 -2.32 -1.47
N THR A 163 3.31 -2.22 -1.18
CA THR A 163 4.18 -1.24 -1.86
C THR A 163 4.65 -1.86 -3.17
N VAL A 164 4.50 -1.15 -4.28
CA VAL A 164 5.21 -1.53 -5.50
C VAL A 164 6.71 -1.44 -5.18
N PRO A 165 7.48 -2.55 -5.25
CA PRO A 165 8.92 -2.45 -5.10
C PRO A 165 9.41 -1.46 -6.14
N GLU A 166 10.17 -0.43 -5.74
CA GLU A 166 10.88 0.38 -6.74
C GLU A 166 11.55 -0.58 -7.71
N PRO A 167 11.47 -0.33 -9.04
CA PRO A 167 11.97 -1.29 -10.01
C PRO A 167 13.39 -1.66 -9.60
N GLN A 168 13.60 -2.91 -9.18
CA GLN A 168 14.92 -3.40 -8.80
C GLN A 168 15.92 -3.18 -9.96
N VAL A 169 15.38 -3.01 -11.17
CA VAL A 169 16.03 -2.50 -12.37
C VAL A 169 16.81 -1.21 -12.12
N LEU A 170 16.29 -0.20 -11.41
CA LEU A 170 17.03 1.03 -11.10
C LEU A 170 18.23 0.75 -10.20
N SER A 171 18.04 -0.02 -9.13
CA SER A 171 19.12 -0.43 -8.23
C SER A 171 20.16 -1.30 -8.93
N LEU A 172 19.74 -2.19 -9.83
CA LEU A 172 20.60 -3.04 -10.66
C LEU A 172 21.31 -2.24 -11.76
N MET A 173 20.64 -1.24 -12.35
CA MET A 173 21.24 -0.34 -13.34
C MET A 173 22.28 0.55 -12.67
N LEU A 174 21.96 1.13 -11.51
CA LEU A 174 22.90 1.94 -10.74
C LEU A 174 24.08 1.10 -10.24
N GLY A 175 23.81 -0.08 -9.68
CA GLY A 175 24.83 -1.04 -9.28
C GLY A 175 25.71 -1.50 -10.45
N GLY A 176 25.10 -1.74 -11.62
CA GLY A 176 25.80 -2.09 -12.86
C GLY A 176 26.69 -0.96 -13.36
N LEU A 177 26.20 0.28 -13.36
CA LEU A 177 27.00 1.47 -13.70
C LEU A 177 28.19 1.64 -12.76
N LEU A 178 27.98 1.49 -11.45
CA LEU A 178 29.05 1.58 -10.45
C LEU A 178 30.10 0.47 -10.62
N ALA A 179 29.68 -0.76 -10.91
CA ALA A 179 30.58 -1.88 -11.18
C ALA A 179 31.44 -1.63 -12.43
N MET A 180 30.86 -1.09 -13.50
CA MET A 180 31.59 -0.77 -14.74
C MET A 180 32.63 0.33 -14.54
N LEU A 181 32.35 1.34 -13.70
CA LEU A 181 33.32 2.38 -13.33
C LEU A 181 34.49 1.84 -12.49
N GLY A 182 34.27 0.79 -11.69
CA GLY A 182 35.31 0.13 -10.89
C GLY A 182 36.28 -0.71 -11.71
N VAL A 183 35.80 -1.41 -12.75
CA VAL A 183 36.61 -2.31 -13.59
C VAL A 183 37.61 -1.55 -14.46
N GLY A 184 37.33 -0.30 -14.83
CA GLY A 184 38.24 0.53 -15.64
C GLY A 184 39.57 0.91 -14.95
N LYS A 185 39.69 0.72 -13.63
CA LYS A 185 40.89 1.07 -12.85
C LYS A 185 41.95 -0.03 -12.78
N TRP A 186 41.66 -1.24 -13.24
CA TRP A 186 42.64 -2.35 -13.27
C TRP A 186 43.26 -2.51 -14.66
N ARG A 187 44.23 -1.64 -15.00
CA ARG A 187 45.20 -1.92 -16.07
C ARG A 187 46.49 -2.46 -15.43
N PRO A 188 46.76 -3.77 -15.50
CA PRO A 188 48.08 -4.27 -15.12
C PRO A 188 49.10 -3.79 -16.15
N SER A 189 50.05 -2.96 -15.70
CA SER A 189 51.19 -2.52 -16.51
C SER A 189 51.95 -3.74 -17.00
N ARG A 190 51.93 -3.96 -18.32
CA ARG A 190 52.65 -5.06 -18.96
C ARG A 190 54.14 -4.72 -18.93
N ALA A 191 54.89 -5.34 -18.03
CA ALA A 191 56.35 -5.29 -18.05
C ALA A 191 56.85 -6.01 -19.32
N GLN A 192 57.68 -5.31 -20.09
CA GLN A 192 58.25 -5.76 -21.35
C GLN A 192 59.49 -6.64 -21.06
N PRO A 193 59.62 -7.85 -21.65
CA PRO A 193 60.79 -8.69 -21.40
C PRO A 193 61.98 -8.25 -22.26
N ALA A 194 63.18 -8.41 -21.70
CA ALA A 194 64.48 -8.19 -22.34
C ALA A 194 64.88 -9.34 -23.27
#